data_AF-A0A0E9LZG6-F1
#
_entry.id   AF-A0A0E9LZG6-F1
#
_cell.length_a   1.000
_cell.length_b   1.000
_cell.length_c   1.000
_cell.angle_alpha   90.00
_cell.angle_beta   90.00
_cell.angle_gamma   90.00
#
_symmetry.space_group_name_H-M   'P 1'
#
loop_
_entity.id
_entity.type
_entity.pdbx_description
1 polymer ?
#
loop_
_entity_poly.entity_id
_entity_poly.type
_entity_poly.pdbx_seq_one_letter_code
_entity_poly.pdbx_strand_id
1 'polypeptide(L)' 'MNLHAEYAFNSWSAYFEGDGLAGGPGRAFDLYLGGKIPLNDYLKIKAAYRLLEGGADVASVYNFTMVHFATLGIIIHF' A
#
# COMPACT_ATOMS: atom_id res chain seq x y z
N MET A 1 10.05 -3.60 -8.88
CA MET A 1 10.78 -2.56 -8.13
C MET A 1 10.00 -2.34 -6.86
N ASN A 2 10.66 -2.39 -5.71
CA ASN A 2 10.00 -2.18 -4.42
C ASN A 2 10.58 -0.92 -3.75
N LEU A 3 9.70 -0.10 -3.18
CA LEU A 3 10.02 1.14 -2.47
C LEU A 3 9.27 1.14 -1.14
N HIS A 4 9.98 1.47 -0.06
CA HIS A 4 9.38 1.64 1.26
C HIS A 4 9.99 2.87 1.93
N ALA A 5 9.14 3.74 2.48
CA ALA A 5 9.53 4.88 3.29
C ALA A 5 8.64 4.92 4.53
N GLU A 6 9.23 5.08 5.71
CA GLU A 6 8.51 5.28 6.96
C GLU A 6 9.12 6.46 7.72
N TYR A 7 8.26 7.28 8.30
CA TYR A 7 8.64 8.40 9.14
C TYR A 7 7.91 8.31 10.48
N ALA A 8 8.67 8.42 11.57
CA ALA A 8 8.15 8.41 12.94
C ALA A 8 8.03 9.85 13.46
N PHE A 9 6.85 10.18 13.99
CA PHE A 9 6.50 11.52 14.49
C PHE A 9 6.32 11.49 16.02
N ASN A 10 7.34 11.29 16.83
CA ASN A 10 7.16 10.93 18.26
C ASN A 10 6.60 9.50 18.39
N SER A 11 5.29 9.33 18.57
CA SER A 11 4.65 8.06 18.95
C SER A 11 3.91 7.36 17.79
N TRP A 12 3.25 8.11 16.92
CA TRP A 12 2.74 7.70 15.60
C TRP A 12 3.81 7.61 14.50
N SER A 13 3.56 6.79 13.49
CA SER A 13 4.35 6.72 12.25
C SER A 13 3.46 6.82 11.01
N ALA A 14 3.99 7.38 9.94
CA ALA A 14 3.40 7.30 8.61
C ALA A 14 4.35 6.53 7.70
N TYR A 15 3.80 5.75 6.78
CA TYR A 15 4.58 4.95 5.85
C TYR A 15 3.95 4.95 4.47
N PHE A 16 4.81 4.85 3.47
CA PHE A 16 4.49 4.71 2.07
C PHE A 16 5.23 3.50 1.52
N GLU A 17 4.49 2.61 0.87
CA GLU A 17 5.03 1.42 0.21
C GLU A 17 4.58 1.46 -1.25
N GLY A 18 5.48 1.09 -2.16
CA GLY A 18 5.22 1.04 -3.58
C GLY A 18 5.89 -0.18 -4.20
N ASP A 19 5.13 -0.98 -4.94
CA ASP A 19 5.69 -1.97 -5.84
C ASP A 19 5.26 -1.68 -7.28
N GLY A 20 6.17 -1.93 -8.21
CA GLY A 20 5.94 -1.71 -9.62
C GLY A 20 6.67 -2.77 -10.44
N LEU A 21 5.92 -3.46 -11.28
CA LEU A 21 6.49 -4.39 -12.26
C LEU A 21 6.01 -3.99 -13.64
N ALA A 22 6.95 -3.83 -14.57
CA ALA A 22 6.66 -3.60 -15.98
C ALA A 22 7.47 -4.60 -16.80
N GLY A 23 6.82 -5.20 -17.80
CA GLY A 23 7.44 -6.21 -18.65
C GLY A 23 6.53 -6.64 -19.79
N GLY A 24 7.08 -6.73 -21.00
CA GLY A 24 6.29 -6.99 -22.20
C GLY A 24 5.21 -5.92 -22.43
N PRO A 25 3.98 -6.29 -22.84
CA PRO A 25 2.89 -5.36 -23.15
C PRO A 25 2.16 -4.79 -21.91
N GLY A 26 2.60 -5.10 -20.69
CA GLY A 26 1.84 -4.80 -19.48
C GLY A 26 2.66 -4.20 -18.33
N ARG A 27 1.93 -3.69 -17.35
CA ARG A 27 2.46 -3.14 -16.11
C ARG A 27 1.49 -3.36 -14.95
N ALA A 28 2.03 -3.42 -13.75
CA ALA A 28 1.28 -3.37 -12.51
C ALA A 28 1.97 -2.44 -11.51
N PHE A 29 1.16 -1.66 -10.80
CA PHE A 29 1.58 -0.78 -9.72
C PHE A 29 0.72 -1.02 -8.50
N ASP A 30 1.37 -1.07 -7.36
CA ASP A 30 0.76 -1.26 -6.05
C ASP A 30 1.29 -0.18 -5.13
N LEU A 31 0.44 0.76 -4.73
CA LEU A 31 0.79 1.88 -3.87
C LEU A 31 0.00 1.78 -2.58
N TYR A 32 0.68 1.95 -1.46
CA TYR A 32 0.09 1.85 -0.14
C TYR A 32 0.56 2.99 0.75
N LEU A 33 -0.36 3.82 1.20
CA LEU A 33 -0.08 4.94 2.10
C LEU A 33 -0.83 4.71 3.40
N GLY A 34 -0.12 4.72 4.52
CA GLY A 34 -0.73 4.46 5.81
C GLY A 34 0.00 5.06 6.99
N GLY A 35 -0.55 4.79 8.17
CA GLY A 35 0.06 5.18 9.43
C GLY A 35 -0.34 4.27 10.57
N LYS A 36 0.45 4.34 11.64
CA LYS A 36 0.27 3.60 12.89
C LYS A 36 0.17 4.62 14.02
N ILE A 37 -0.82 4.48 14.89
CA ILE A 37 -1.01 5.35 16.05
C ILE A 37 -1.09 4.47 17.30
N PRO A 38 -0.19 4.64 18.29
CA PRO A 38 -0.31 3.93 19.55
C PRO A 38 -1.47 4.49 20.36
N LEU A 39 -2.30 3.59 20.89
CA LEU A 39 -3.35 3.92 21.85
C LEU A 39 -2.86 3.78 23.29
N ASN A 40 -1.99 2.81 23.55
CA ASN A 40 -1.29 2.60 24.82
C ASN A 40 -0.04 1.72 24.56
N ASP A 41 0.64 1.30 25.62
CA ASP A 41 1.88 0.51 25.54
C ASP A 41 1.71 -0.87 24.88
N TYR A 42 0.48 -1.39 24.82
CA TYR A 42 0.15 -2.72 24.32
C TYR A 42 -0.66 -2.70 23.02
N LEU A 43 -1.18 -1.54 22.61
CA LEU A 43 -2.18 -1.43 21.54
C LEU A 43 -1.84 -0.30 20.56
N LYS A 44 -1.86 -0.61 19.25
CA LYS A 44 -1.74 0.37 18.18
C LYS A 44 -2.86 0.18 17.16
N ILE A 45 -3.35 1.27 16.59
CA ILE A 45 -4.24 1.25 15.43
C ILE A 45 -3.41 1.50 14.17
N LYS A 46 -3.77 0.81 13.10
CA LYS A 46 -3.25 1.04 11.74
C LYS A 46 -4.40 1.43 10.81
N ALA A 47 -4.19 2.47 10.03
CA ALA A 47 -5.09 2.87 8.95
C ALA A 47 -4.27 3.14 7.70
N ALA A 48 -4.79 2.75 6.53
CA ALA A 48 -4.10 2.95 5.27
C ALA A 48 -5.04 2.89 4.07
N TYR A 49 -4.56 3.36 2.94
CA TYR A 49 -5.23 3.35 1.65
C TYR A 49 -4.33 2.68 0.61
N ARG A 50 -4.88 1.70 -0.12
CA ARG A 50 -4.16 0.98 -1.18
C ARG A 50 -4.76 1.31 -2.54
N LEU A 51 -3.89 1.47 -3.52
CA LEU A 51 -4.22 1.60 -4.92
C LEU A 51 -3.43 0.54 -5.68
N LEU A 52 -4.13 -0.37 -6.34
CA LEU A 52 -3.59 -1.42 -7.16
C LEU A 52 -4.08 -1.21 -8.59
N GLU A 53 -3.16 -0.84 -9.48
CA GLU A 53 -3.40 -0.75 -10.92
C GLU A 53 -2.66 -1.90 -11.61
N GLY A 54 -3.30 -2.52 -12.58
CA GLY A 54 -2.58 -3.47 -13.43
C GLY A 54 -3.32 -3.73 -14.72
N GLY A 55 -2.53 -4.07 -15.74
CA GLY A 55 -3.09 -4.33 -17.04
C GLY A 55 -2.05 -4.69 -18.09
N ALA A 56 -2.57 -5.12 -19.24
CA ALA A 56 -1.79 -5.32 -20.44
C ALA A 56 -2.51 -4.71 -21.64
N ASP A 57 -1.73 -4.16 -22.55
CA ASP A 57 -2.18 -3.70 -23.85
C ASP A 57 -1.56 -4.59 -24.93
N VAL A 58 -2.33 -5.56 -25.42
CA VAL A 58 -1.93 -6.43 -26.52
C VAL A 58 -2.92 -6.34 -27.66
N ALA A 59 -2.46 -6.69 -28.87
CA ALA A 59 -3.26 -6.62 -30.10
C ALA A 59 -4.63 -7.33 -30.01
N SER A 60 -4.78 -8.32 -29.12
CA SER A 60 -6.02 -9.07 -28.92
C SER A 60 -6.88 -8.59 -27.74
N VAL A 61 -6.29 -7.91 -26.74
CA VAL A 61 -6.98 -7.55 -25.48
C VAL A 61 -6.31 -6.30 -24.88
N TYR A 62 -7.13 -5.28 -24.64
CA TYR A 62 -6.79 -4.17 -23.75
C TYR A 62 -7.51 -4.37 -22.42
N ASN A 63 -6.76 -4.53 -21.33
CA ASN A 63 -7.35 -4.60 -20.01
C ASN A 63 -6.50 -3.85 -18.99
N PHE A 64 -7.04 -2.76 -18.44
CA PHE A 64 -6.49 -2.11 -17.26
C PHE A 64 -7.57 -2.05 -16.20
N THR A 65 -7.22 -2.51 -15.02
CA THR A 65 -8.10 -2.48 -13.85
C THR A 65 -7.42 -1.71 -12.74
N MET A 66 -8.16 -0.79 -12.14
CA MET A 66 -7.75 -0.06 -10.95
C MET A 66 -8.65 -0.47 -9.80
N VAL A 67 -8.05 -1.05 -8.76
CA VAL A 67 -8.71 -1.42 -7.51
C VAL A 67 -8.12 -0.57 -6.41
N HIS A 68 -8.97 0.00 -5.56
CA HIS A 68 -8.55 0.84 -4.47
C HIS A 68 -9.45 0.63 -3.26
N PHE A 69 -8.86 0.59 -2.08
CA PHE A 69 -9.57 0.29 -0.85
C PHE A 69 -8.83 0.84 0.37
N ALA A 70 -9.60 1.14 1.42
CA ALA A 70 -9.08 1.47 2.72
C ALA A 70 -8.91 0.20 3.57
N THR A 71 -7.90 0.19 4.43
CA THR A 71 -7.68 -0.86 5.43
C THR A 71 -7.60 -0.26 6.81
N LEU A 72 -8.26 -0.89 7.78
CA LEU A 72 -8.17 -0.58 9.21
C LEU A 72 -7.71 -1.84 9.95
N GLY A 73 -6.87 -1.66 10.96
CA GLY A 73 -6.31 -2.77 11.72
C GLY A 73 -5.92 -2.38 13.14
N ILE A 74 -5.81 -3.39 13.99
CA ILE A 74 -5.39 -3.28 15.39
C ILE A 74 -4.15 -4.17 15.57
N ILE A 75 -3.14 -3.66 16.24
CA ILE A 75 -1.88 -4.35 16.57
C ILE A 75 -1.81 -4.46 18.09
N ILE A 76 -1.70 -5.68 18.60
CA ILE A 76 -1.63 -5.98 20.03
C ILE A 76 -0.25 -6.58 20.32
N HIS A 77 0.44 -6.05 21.34
CA HIS A 77 1.69 -6.56 21.88
C HIS A 77 1.42 -7.12 23.30
N PHE A 78 2.00 -8.29 23.62
CA PHE A 78 1.87 -9.00 24.89
C PHE A 78 3.23 -9.08 25.60
#